data_AF-A0A9E1RZ47-F1
#
_entry.id   AF-A0A9E1RZ47-F1
#
_cell.length_a   1.000
_cell.length_b   1.000
_cell.length_c   1.000
_cell.angle_alpha   90.00
_cell.angle_beta   90.00
_cell.angle_gamma   90.00
#
_symmetry.space_group_name_H-M   'P 1'
#
loop_
_entity.id
_entity.type
_entity.pdbx_description
1 polymer ?
#
loop_
_entity_poly.entity_id
_entity_poly.type
_entity_poly.pdbx_seq_one_letter_code
_entity_poly.pdbx_strand_id
1 'polypeptide(L)'
;DAHRAYLRDAAAHPDVSVIHGGPTLAADGETMNGRMLIVEAPALGAAEAFAAGDPYRQADLFSDVQIRPWSWVLGRPEEGG
;
A
#
# COMPACT_ATOMS: atom_id res chain seq x y z
N ASP A 1 11.94 0.74 10.41
CA ASP A 1 11.12 -0.47 10.42
C ASP A 1 11.08 -1.04 9.01
N ALA A 2 11.24 -2.36 8.87
CA ALA A 2 11.48 -3.05 7.58
C ALA A 2 10.34 -2.82 6.59
N HIS A 3 9.08 -2.83 7.08
CA HIS A 3 7.91 -2.52 6.27
C HIS A 3 7.98 -1.13 5.62
N ARG A 4 8.29 -0.09 6.41
CA ARG A 4 8.41 1.29 5.89
C ARG A 4 9.60 1.49 4.95
N ALA A 5 10.64 0.68 5.08
CA ALA A 5 11.76 0.68 4.16
C ALA A 5 11.37 0.05 2.82
N TYR A 6 10.74 -1.13 2.85
CA TYR A 6 10.21 -1.83 1.68
C TYR A 6 9.28 -0.94 0.85
N LEU A 7 8.31 -0.27 1.49
CA LEU A 7 7.36 0.61 0.78
C LEU A 7 8.02 1.81 0.08
N ARG A 8 9.22 2.21 0.49
CA ARG A 8 9.94 3.37 -0.08
C ARG A 8 11.09 2.96 -0.98
N ASP A 9 11.36 1.67 -1.11
CA ASP A 9 12.46 1.16 -1.90
C ASP A 9 12.07 1.12 -3.38
N ALA A 10 12.19 2.27 -4.03
CA ALA A 10 11.95 2.40 -5.45
C ALA A 10 12.95 1.58 -6.30
N ALA A 11 14.11 1.20 -5.74
CA ALA A 11 15.05 0.33 -6.45
C ALA A 11 14.58 -1.12 -6.45
N ALA A 12 13.96 -1.58 -5.35
CA ALA A 12 13.36 -2.90 -5.27
C ALA A 12 12.06 -3.02 -6.09
N HIS A 13 11.33 -1.91 -6.26
CA HIS A 13 10.03 -1.86 -6.95
C HIS A 13 9.94 -0.70 -7.94
N PRO A 14 10.71 -0.71 -9.03
CA PRO A 14 10.80 0.42 -9.96
C PRO A 14 9.47 0.78 -10.63
N ASP A 15 8.57 -0.20 -10.74
CA ASP A 15 7.28 -0.05 -11.43
C ASP A 15 6.10 0.22 -10.46
N VAL A 16 6.33 0.29 -9.15
CA VAL A 16 5.28 0.50 -8.15
C VAL A 16 5.62 1.67 -7.25
N SER A 17 4.75 2.67 -7.21
CA SER A 17 4.90 3.84 -6.34
C SER A 17 3.81 3.88 -5.29
N VAL A 18 4.18 4.05 -4.02
CA VAL A 18 3.22 4.26 -2.94
C VAL A 18 2.80 5.73 -2.90
N ILE A 19 1.54 5.98 -3.23
CA ILE A 19 0.96 7.32 -3.31
C ILE A 19 0.44 7.78 -1.95
N HIS A 20 -0.26 6.90 -1.24
CA HIS A 20 -0.81 7.16 0.08
C HIS A 20 -0.84 5.89 0.92
N GLY A 21 -0.73 6.03 2.24
CA GLY A 21 -0.74 4.84 3.09
C GLY A 21 -0.80 5.15 4.57
N GLY A 22 -1.48 4.29 5.31
CA GLY A 22 -1.67 4.44 6.75
C GLY A 22 -2.35 3.23 7.38
N PRO A 23 -2.33 3.13 8.72
CA PRO A 23 -3.10 2.10 9.40
C PRO A 23 -4.60 2.36 9.25
N THR A 24 -5.37 1.28 9.15
CA THR A 24 -6.79 1.34 9.51
C THR A 24 -6.90 1.28 11.03
N LEU A 25 -7.94 1.92 11.56
CA LEU A 25 -8.16 2.07 12.99
C LEU A 25 -9.46 1.36 13.37
N ALA A 26 -9.51 0.87 14.61
CA ALA A 26 -10.75 0.44 15.22
C ALA A 26 -11.67 1.66 15.46
N ALA A 27 -12.89 1.39 15.94
CA ALA A 27 -13.89 2.43 16.19
C ALA A 27 -13.46 3.45 17.26
N ASP A 28 -12.46 3.12 18.08
CA ASP A 28 -11.86 4.04 19.06
C ASP A 28 -10.98 5.13 18.43
N GLY A 29 -10.63 5.01 17.15
CA GLY A 29 -9.77 5.96 16.45
C GLY A 29 -8.30 5.92 16.85
N GLU A 30 -7.88 4.93 17.64
CA GLU A 30 -6.51 4.82 18.17
C GLU A 30 -5.89 3.45 17.90
N THR A 31 -6.67 2.37 18.10
CA THR A 31 -6.18 1.01 17.96
C THR A 31 -6.04 0.66 16.48
N MET A 32 -4.80 0.44 16.03
CA MET A 32 -4.52 -0.01 14.67
C MET A 32 -5.01 -1.45 14.47
N ASN A 33 -5.82 -1.70 13.43
CA ASN A 33 -6.38 -3.02 13.14
C ASN A 33 -6.11 -3.51 11.71
N GLY A 34 -5.26 -2.79 10.96
CA GLY A 34 -4.93 -3.15 9.59
C GLY A 34 -4.13 -2.06 8.89
N ARG A 35 -4.05 -2.16 7.56
CA ARG A 35 -3.30 -1.26 6.69
C ARG A 35 -4.08 -0.99 5.42
N MET A 36 -4.01 0.24 4.94
CA MET A 36 -4.44 0.63 3.62
C MET A 36 -3.30 1.33 2.89
N LEU A 37 -3.09 0.96 1.63
CA LEU A 37 -2.16 1.60 0.71
C LEU A 37 -2.91 1.94 -0.58
N ILE A 38 -2.60 3.10 -1.14
CA ILE A 38 -2.91 3.47 -2.52
C ILE A 38 -1.57 3.49 -3.26
N VAL A 39 -1.47 2.67 -4.30
CA VAL A 39 -0.26 2.54 -5.10
C VAL A 39 -0.57 2.80 -6.57
N GLU A 40 0.38 3.38 -7.29
CA GLU A 40 0.39 3.38 -8.74
C GLU A 40 1.21 2.19 -9.22
N ALA A 41 0.65 1.43 -10.15
CA ALA A 41 1.27 0.23 -10.71
C ALA A 41 0.79 0.04 -12.16
N PRO A 42 1.60 -0.55 -13.05
CA PRO A 42 1.25 -0.71 -14.47
C PRO A 42 0.12 -1.72 -14.69
N ALA A 43 -0.09 -2.64 -13.75
CA ALA A 43 -1.12 -3.67 -13.80
C ALA A 43 -1.44 -4.21 -12.40
N LEU A 44 -2.59 -4.88 -12.26
CA LEU A 44 -2.99 -5.54 -11.01
C LEU A 44 -1.92 -6.52 -10.51
N GLY A 45 -1.35 -7.34 -11.41
CA GLY A 45 -0.32 -8.32 -11.03
C GLY A 45 0.96 -7.70 -10.45
N ALA A 46 1.32 -6.47 -10.87
CA ALA A 46 2.46 -5.75 -10.29
C ALA A 46 2.16 -5.30 -8.84
N ALA A 47 0.92 -4.84 -8.58
CA ALA A 47 0.48 -4.50 -7.23
C ALA A 47 0.38 -5.74 -6.32
N GLU A 48 -0.07 -6.88 -6.85
CA GLU A 48 -0.13 -8.16 -6.13
C GLU A 48 1.27 -8.66 -5.74
N ALA A 49 2.21 -8.64 -6.68
CA ALA A 49 3.60 -9.01 -6.42
C ALA A 49 4.26 -8.09 -5.38
N PHE A 50 4.03 -6.78 -5.49
CA PHE A 50 4.49 -5.81 -4.50
C PHE A 50 3.89 -6.08 -3.11
N ALA A 51 2.60 -6.36 -3.00
CA ALA A 51 1.97 -6.67 -1.72
C ALA A 51 2.48 -7.99 -1.10
N ALA A 52 2.78 -9.00 -1.93
CA ALA A 52 3.32 -10.28 -1.49
C ALA A 52 4.73 -10.18 -0.90
N GLY A 53 5.52 -9.20 -1.34
CA GLY A 53 6.87 -8.95 -0.82
C GLY A 53 6.92 -8.13 0.47
N ASP A 54 5.80 -7.57 0.94
CA ASP A 54 5.76 -6.78 2.18
C ASP A 54 6.16 -7.64 3.39
N PRO A 55 7.16 -7.24 4.21
CA PRO A 55 7.55 -7.97 5.40
C PRO A 55 6.39 -8.28 6.37
N TYR A 56 5.40 -7.41 6.46
CA TYR A 56 4.20 -7.66 7.27
C TYR A 56 3.33 -8.77 6.69
N ARG A 57 3.23 -8.84 5.35
CA ARG A 57 2.52 -9.92 4.66
C ARG A 57 3.23 -11.25 4.83
N GLN A 58 4.56 -11.26 4.74
CA GLN A 58 5.40 -12.45 4.91
C GLN A 58 5.41 -12.97 6.35
N ALA A 59 5.23 -12.08 7.33
CA ALA A 59 5.06 -12.43 8.73
C ALA A 59 3.63 -12.90 9.09
N ASP A 60 2.75 -13.07 8.10
CA ASP A 60 1.35 -13.47 8.26
C ASP A 60 0.56 -12.58 9.24
N LEU A 61 0.88 -11.29 9.28
CA LEU A 61 0.28 -10.32 10.19
C LEU A 61 -1.20 -10.04 9.86
N PHE A 62 -1.61 -10.27 8.62
CA PHE A 62 -2.94 -9.94 8.12
C PHE A 62 -3.78 -11.20 7.93
N SER A 63 -4.97 -11.20 8.53
CA SER A 63 -5.95 -12.28 8.35
C SER A 63 -6.63 -12.29 6.98
N ASP A 64 -6.71 -11.13 6.31
CA ASP A 64 -7.26 -10.98 4.96
C ASP A 64 -6.51 -9.89 4.20
N VAL A 65 -6.35 -10.08 2.89
CA VAL A 65 -5.70 -9.12 1.99
C VAL A 65 -6.50 -8.99 0.70
N GLN A 66 -6.92 -7.77 0.40
CA GLN A 66 -7.70 -7.46 -0.81
C GLN A 66 -6.96 -6.43 -1.65
N ILE A 67 -6.78 -6.75 -2.93
CA ILE A 67 -6.10 -5.90 -3.90
C ILE A 67 -7.04 -5.72 -5.08
N ARG A 68 -7.34 -4.47 -5.42
CA ARG A 68 -8.33 -4.13 -6.45
C ARG A 68 -7.88 -2.91 -7.23
N PRO A 69 -8.10 -2.87 -8.55
CA PRO A 69 -7.99 -1.62 -9.30
C PRO A 69 -8.94 -0.56 -8.72
N TRP A 70 -8.47 0.68 -8.64
CA TRP A 70 -9.26 1.81 -8.16
C TRP A 70 -9.08 3.02 -9.08
N SER A 71 -10.18 3.72 -9.35
CA SER A 71 -10.19 4.92 -10.20
C SER A 71 -10.14 6.18 -9.33
N TRP A 72 -9.03 6.92 -9.41
CA TRP A 72 -8.84 8.16 -8.65
C TRP A 72 -9.57 9.35 -9.30
N VAL A 73 -10.88 9.41 -9.10
CA VAL A 73 -11.75 10.42 -9.75
C VAL A 73 -11.86 11.74 -8.98
N LEU A 74 -11.43 11.79 -7.71
CA LEU A 74 -11.55 12.96 -6.84
C LEU A 74 -10.32 13.11 -5.93
N GLY A 75 -9.83 14.35 -5.76
CA GLY A 75 -8.76 14.67 -4.81
C GLY A 75 -7.36 14.24 -5.26
N ARG A 76 -7.16 13.96 -6.56
CA ARG A 76 -5.81 13.75 -7.12
C ARG A 76 -5.10 15.10 -7.15
N PRO A 77 -3.92 15.25 -6.53
CA PRO A 77 -3.13 16.47 -6.65
C PRO A 77 -2.91 16.79 -8.12
N GLU A 78 -3.01 18.06 -8.48
CA GLU A 78 -2.56 18.50 -9.80
C GLU A 78 -1.08 18.16 -9.94
N GLU A 79 -0.66 17.66 -11.11
CA GLU A 79 0.75 17.42 -11.36
C GLU A 79 1.50 18.76 -11.34
N GLY A 80 2.23 19.04 -10.25
CA GLY A 80 3.13 20.20 -10.16
C GLY A 80 2.74 21.32 -9.19
N GLY A 81 2.03 21.04 -8.09
CA GLY A 81 1.91 21.96 -6.95
C GLY A 81 3.16 22.08 -6.09
#